data_AF-A0A5S9MHQ9-F1
#
_entry.id   AF-A0A5S9MHQ9-F1
#
_cell.length_a   1.000
_cell.length_b   1.000
_cell.length_c   1.000
_cell.angle_alpha   90.00
_cell.angle_beta   90.00
_cell.angle_gamma   90.00
#
_symmetry.space_group_name_H-M   'P 1'
#
loop_
_entity.id
_entity.type
_entity.pdbx_description
1 polymer ?
#
loop_
_entity_poly.entity_id
_entity_poly.type
_entity_poly.pdbx_seq_one_letter_code
_entity_poly.pdbx_strand_id
1 'polypeptide(L)'
;MKAVAQTIGEHMNGYKIIVNKSTVPVGTGRLVQAIVEKASRSKYPFDVVSNPEFLREGSAIQDTMNMERAVIGSTSTHASSIIKRLHDPFQTEVVETNLESAEMIKYAANAMLATKKIIY
;
A
#
# COMPACT_ATOMS: atom_id res chain seq x y z
N MET A 1 12.55 -4.11 0.22
CA MET A 1 11.48 -4.14 1.23
C MET A 1 11.99 -4.51 2.63
N LYS A 2 12.52 -5.72 2.86
CA LYS A 2 12.97 -6.16 4.21
C LYS A 2 13.98 -5.22 4.88
N ALA A 3 15.04 -4.81 4.16
CA ALA A 3 16.03 -3.87 4.68
C ALA A 3 15.41 -2.51 5.04
N VAL A 4 14.49 -1.99 4.21
CA VAL A 4 13.78 -0.73 4.48
C VAL A 4 12.91 -0.86 5.74
N ALA A 5 12.16 -1.95 5.88
CA ALA A 5 11.34 -2.22 7.07
C ALA A 5 12.21 -2.29 8.35
N GLN A 6 13.37 -2.94 8.27
CA GLN A 6 14.35 -3.01 9.35
C GLN A 6 14.83 -1.60 9.75
N THR A 7 15.26 -0.79 8.78
CA THR A 7 15.71 0.59 9.01
C THR A 7 14.62 1.46 9.62
N ILE A 8 13.36 1.33 9.17
CA ILE A 8 12.23 2.06 9.77
C ILE A 8 12.10 1.69 11.24
N GLY A 9 12.12 0.40 11.59
CA GLY A 9 12.01 -0.04 12.99
C GLY A 9 13.15 0.48 13.87
N GLU A 10 14.39 0.47 13.37
CA GLU A 10 15.58 0.95 14.10
C GLU A 10 15.57 2.45 14.41
N HIS A 11 14.94 3.25 13.53
CA HIS A 11 14.98 4.71 13.60
C HIS A 11 13.63 5.36 13.99
N MET A 12 12.60 4.54 14.24
CA MET A 12 11.29 5.05 14.64
C MET A 12 11.39 5.80 15.98
N ASN A 13 10.69 6.92 16.10
CA ASN A 13 10.77 7.85 17.23
C ASN A 13 9.40 8.25 17.80
N GLY A 14 8.40 7.42 17.58
CA GLY A 14 7.00 7.67 17.92
C GLY A 14 6.08 6.98 16.92
N TYR A 15 4.76 7.14 17.08
CA TYR A 15 3.77 6.51 16.20
C TYR A 15 4.01 6.84 14.71
N LYS A 16 3.80 5.85 13.84
CA LYS A 16 3.93 5.95 12.38
C LYS A 16 2.87 5.10 11.67
N ILE A 17 2.51 5.53 10.47
CA ILE A 17 1.77 4.70 9.49
C ILE A 17 2.75 4.36 8.37
N ILE A 18 2.97 3.08 8.13
CA ILE A 18 3.91 2.56 7.12
C ILE A 18 3.09 2.10 5.92
N VAL A 19 3.26 2.77 4.79
CA VAL A 19 2.48 2.51 3.57
C VAL A 19 3.33 1.76 2.53
N ASN A 20 2.90 0.54 2.20
CA ASN A 20 3.45 -0.24 1.09
C ASN A 20 2.75 0.18 -0.21
N LYS A 21 3.43 0.99 -1.02
CA LYS A 21 2.91 1.48 -2.32
C LYS A 21 3.26 0.59 -3.51
N SER A 22 4.40 -0.10 -3.44
CA SER A 22 4.91 -0.94 -4.53
C SER A 22 4.07 -2.20 -4.76
N THR A 23 4.18 -2.77 -5.96
CA THR A 23 3.69 -4.13 -6.21
C THR A 23 4.50 -5.12 -5.38
N VAL A 24 3.84 -5.86 -4.51
CA VAL A 24 4.48 -6.82 -3.59
C VAL A 24 3.66 -8.09 -3.49
N PRO A 25 4.29 -9.27 -3.34
CA PRO A 25 3.59 -10.54 -3.11
C PRO A 25 2.60 -10.46 -1.96
N VAL A 26 1.51 -11.23 -2.06
CA VAL A 26 0.52 -11.35 -0.98
C VAL A 26 1.21 -11.83 0.31
N GLY A 27 0.89 -11.17 1.44
CA GLY A 27 1.50 -11.39 2.75
C GLY A 27 2.67 -10.46 3.06
N THR A 28 3.06 -9.57 2.14
CA THR A 28 4.19 -8.65 2.37
C THR A 28 3.89 -7.64 3.47
N GLY A 29 2.65 -7.15 3.58
CA GLY A 29 2.21 -6.28 4.67
C GLY A 29 2.48 -6.90 6.05
N ARG A 30 2.11 -8.17 6.25
CA ARG A 30 2.40 -8.89 7.51
C ARG A 30 3.89 -9.07 7.75
N LEU A 31 4.66 -9.38 6.71
CA LEU A 31 6.11 -9.49 6.80
C LEU A 31 6.75 -8.16 7.22
N VAL A 32 6.33 -7.05 6.64
CA VAL A 32 6.80 -5.70 7.02
C VAL A 32 6.46 -5.43 8.48
N GLN A 33 5.23 -5.72 8.90
CA GLN A 33 4.81 -5.56 10.29
C GLN A 33 5.73 -6.34 11.25
N ALA A 34 5.98 -7.62 10.98
CA ALA A 34 6.84 -8.45 11.82
C ALA A 34 8.30 -7.95 11.90
N ILE A 35 8.85 -7.44 10.79
CA ILE A 35 10.22 -6.90 10.76
C ILE A 35 10.31 -5.61 11.57
N VAL A 36 9.38 -4.68 11.37
CA VAL A 36 9.37 -3.39 12.08
C VAL A 36 9.16 -3.60 13.58
N GLU A 37 8.25 -4.48 13.96
CA GLU A 37 7.98 -4.85 15.36
C GLU A 37 9.27 -5.35 16.04
N LYS A 38 9.96 -6.27 15.38
CA LYS A 38 11.22 -6.84 15.88
C LYS A 38 12.34 -5.80 15.97
N ALA A 39 12.53 -5.00 14.92
CA ALA A 39 13.60 -4.02 14.84
C ALA A 39 13.41 -2.85 15.82
N SER A 40 12.17 -2.40 16.02
CA SER A 40 11.82 -1.36 16.99
C SER A 40 11.74 -1.86 18.44
N ARG A 41 11.84 -3.19 18.65
CA ARG A 41 11.64 -3.84 19.96
C ARG A 41 10.30 -3.47 20.59
N SER A 42 9.27 -3.33 19.78
CA SER A 42 7.92 -2.92 20.21
C SER A 42 7.89 -1.58 20.95
N LYS A 43 8.89 -0.71 20.75
CA LYS A 43 9.04 0.54 21.51
C LYS A 43 7.94 1.56 21.21
N TYR A 44 7.43 1.58 19.97
CA TYR A 44 6.38 2.50 19.55
C TYR A 44 5.30 1.76 18.77
N PRO A 45 4.02 2.13 18.94
CA PRO A 45 2.95 1.60 18.11
C PRO A 45 3.12 2.08 16.67
N PHE A 46 2.66 1.29 15.71
CA PHE A 46 2.61 1.67 14.31
C PHE A 46 1.52 0.86 13.59
N ASP A 47 1.10 1.34 12.42
CA ASP A 47 0.18 0.63 11.54
C ASP A 47 0.81 0.38 10.18
N VAL A 48 0.43 -0.72 9.54
CA VAL A 48 0.82 -1.04 8.16
C VAL A 48 -0.39 -0.90 7.25
N VAL A 49 -0.19 -0.27 6.10
CA VAL A 49 -1.19 -0.09 5.05
C VAL A 49 -0.61 -0.57 3.73
N SER A 50 -1.36 -1.38 2.98
CA SER A 50 -1.09 -1.67 1.58
C SER A 50 -1.91 -0.71 0.74
N ASN A 51 -1.26 0.13 -0.07
CA ASN A 51 -1.95 1.05 -0.97
C ASN A 51 -1.35 0.90 -2.36
N PRO A 52 -1.60 -0.18 -3.12
CA PRO A 52 -0.94 -0.41 -4.40
C PRO A 52 -1.18 0.73 -5.41
N GLU A 53 -0.23 0.95 -6.32
CA GLU A 53 -0.32 1.94 -7.40
C GLU A 53 -0.71 1.30 -8.73
N PHE A 54 -1.44 2.03 -9.59
CA PHE A 54 -1.95 1.54 -10.88
C PHE A 54 -1.53 2.43 -12.05
N LEU A 55 -0.41 3.14 -11.91
CA LEU A 55 0.06 4.10 -12.90
C LEU A 55 0.63 3.37 -14.13
N ARG A 56 0.51 3.99 -15.30
CA ARG A 56 1.17 3.52 -16.53
C ARG A 56 2.43 4.33 -16.80
N GLU A 57 3.46 3.66 -17.32
CA GLU A 57 4.67 4.34 -17.79
C GLU A 57 4.31 5.32 -18.92
N GLY A 58 4.86 6.54 -18.85
CA GLY A 58 4.60 7.61 -19.81
C GLY A 58 3.38 8.49 -19.49
N SER A 59 2.48 8.09 -18.59
CA SER A 59 1.31 8.88 -18.16
C SER A 59 1.19 9.05 -16.65
N ALA A 60 2.24 8.74 -15.88
CA ALA A 60 2.18 8.69 -14.41
C ALA A 60 1.64 9.96 -13.74
N ILE A 61 2.01 11.16 -14.23
CA ILE A 61 1.50 12.43 -13.69
C ILE A 61 -0.02 12.53 -13.92
N GLN A 62 -0.47 12.27 -15.15
CA GLN A 62 -1.89 12.36 -15.51
C GLN A 62 -2.71 11.29 -14.78
N ASP A 63 -2.20 10.07 -14.69
CA ASP A 63 -2.84 8.95 -13.98
C ASP A 63 -2.92 9.21 -12.46
N THR A 64 -1.95 9.95 -11.90
CA THR A 64 -1.99 10.36 -10.48
C THR A 64 -3.03 11.45 -10.25
N MET A 65 -3.07 12.47 -11.12
CA MET A 65 -4.01 13.59 -10.99
C MET A 65 -5.46 13.21 -11.30
N ASN A 66 -5.68 12.16 -12.09
CA ASN A 66 -7.01 11.66 -12.47
C ASN A 66 -7.22 10.21 -12.02
N MET A 67 -6.75 9.90 -10.81
CA MET A 67 -6.87 8.55 -10.27
C MET A 67 -8.34 8.22 -10.00
N GLU A 68 -8.94 7.38 -10.85
CA GLU A 68 -10.35 6.99 -10.71
C GLU A 68 -10.61 6.25 -9.39
N ARG A 69 -9.71 5.31 -9.03
CA ARG A 69 -9.84 4.47 -7.84
C ARG A 69 -8.51 4.26 -7.13
N ALA A 70 -8.54 4.30 -5.81
CA ALA A 70 -7.45 3.90 -4.93
C ALA A 70 -7.88 2.69 -4.08
N VAL A 71 -6.96 1.74 -3.89
CA VAL A 71 -7.19 0.59 -3.02
C VAL A 71 -6.40 0.80 -1.74
N ILE A 72 -7.04 0.68 -0.58
CA ILE A 72 -6.41 0.81 0.74
C ILE A 72 -6.68 -0.47 1.53
N GLY A 73 -5.64 -1.28 1.73
CA GLY A 73 -5.65 -2.46 2.58
C GLY A 73 -5.07 -2.16 3.95
N SER A 74 -5.82 -2.34 5.03
CA SER A 74 -5.28 -2.24 6.40
C SER A 74 -6.13 -3.03 7.39
N THR A 75 -5.54 -3.39 8.53
CA THR A 75 -6.26 -3.91 9.70
C THR A 75 -6.65 -2.81 10.68
N SER A 76 -6.15 -1.58 10.49
CA SER A 76 -6.40 -0.42 11.34
C SER A 76 -7.33 0.56 10.63
N THR A 77 -8.54 0.73 11.18
CA THR A 77 -9.51 1.72 10.69
C THR A 77 -8.98 3.15 10.82
N HIS A 78 -8.20 3.42 11.87
CA HIS A 78 -7.53 4.70 12.07
C HIS A 78 -6.54 5.00 10.93
N ALA A 79 -5.64 4.06 10.64
CA ALA A 79 -4.66 4.22 9.56
C ALA A 79 -5.36 4.34 8.20
N SER A 80 -6.36 3.49 7.92
CA SER A 80 -7.16 3.56 6.69
C SER A 80 -7.80 4.94 6.51
N SER A 81 -8.41 5.49 7.57
CA SER A 81 -9.05 6.81 7.53
C SER A 81 -8.08 7.95 7.24
N ILE A 82 -6.84 7.88 7.77
CA ILE A 82 -5.81 8.88 7.51
C ILE A 82 -5.37 8.80 6.05
N ILE A 83 -5.08 7.61 5.54
CA ILE A 83 -4.63 7.44 4.15
C ILE A 83 -5.75 7.83 3.19
N LYS A 84 -7.01 7.48 3.48
CA LYS A 84 -8.18 7.90 2.71
C LYS A 84 -8.26 9.43 2.56
N ARG A 85 -8.07 10.17 3.65
CA ARG A 85 -8.04 11.65 3.61
C ARG A 85 -6.94 12.23 2.71
N LEU A 86 -5.82 11.50 2.52
CA LEU A 86 -4.79 11.94 1.57
C LEU A 86 -5.24 11.85 0.11
N HIS A 87 -6.29 11.07 -0.18
CA HIS A 87 -6.87 10.94 -1.52
C HIS A 87 -8.00 11.96 -1.78
N ASP A 88 -8.54 12.62 -0.76
CA ASP A 88 -9.66 13.59 -0.88
C ASP A 88 -9.42 14.68 -1.95
N PRO A 89 -8.22 15.29 -2.08
CA PRO A 89 -7.98 16.34 -3.08
C PRO A 89 -8.10 15.86 -4.53
N PHE A 90 -7.99 14.55 -4.78
CA PHE A 90 -8.02 13.96 -6.11
C PHE A 90 -9.40 13.44 -6.51
N GLN A 91 -10.41 13.58 -5.64
CA GLN A 91 -11.77 13.05 -5.83
C GLN A 91 -11.78 11.54 -6.16
N THR A 92 -10.76 10.82 -5.70
CA THR A 92 -10.56 9.41 -5.98
C THR A 92 -11.53 8.55 -5.19
N GLU A 93 -12.20 7.61 -5.85
CA GLU A 93 -13.02 6.62 -5.15
C GLU A 93 -12.10 5.64 -4.41
N VAL A 94 -12.31 5.47 -3.10
CA VAL A 94 -11.46 4.63 -2.26
C VAL A 94 -12.15 3.30 -1.97
N VAL A 95 -11.47 2.21 -2.34
CA VAL A 95 -11.84 0.83 -2.01
C VAL A 95 -11.02 0.38 -0.78
N GLU A 96 -11.68 0.29 0.37
CA GLU A 96 -11.07 -0.16 1.62
C GLU A 96 -11.17 -1.69 1.76
N THR A 97 -10.09 -2.34 2.20
CA THR A 97 -10.02 -3.80 2.32
C THR A 97 -8.95 -4.22 3.34
N ASN A 98 -8.66 -5.52 3.46
CA ASN A 98 -7.55 -6.02 4.27
C ASN A 98 -6.21 -5.99 3.48
N LEU A 99 -5.09 -6.25 4.16
CA LEU A 99 -3.75 -6.18 3.55
C LEU A 99 -3.61 -7.11 2.35
N GLU A 100 -3.99 -8.38 2.51
CA GLU A 100 -3.79 -9.43 1.50
C GLU A 100 -4.65 -9.20 0.26
N SER A 101 -5.88 -8.76 0.45
CA SER A 101 -6.81 -8.42 -0.63
C SER A 101 -6.28 -7.24 -1.45
N ALA A 102 -5.76 -6.20 -0.81
CA ALA A 102 -5.17 -5.07 -1.54
C ALA A 102 -3.96 -5.50 -2.39
N GLU A 103 -3.09 -6.34 -1.84
CA GLU A 103 -1.93 -6.90 -2.56
C GLU A 103 -2.39 -7.77 -3.75
N MET A 104 -3.41 -8.61 -3.54
CA MET A 104 -3.97 -9.47 -4.58
C MET A 104 -4.63 -8.68 -5.71
N ILE A 105 -5.38 -7.62 -5.40
CA ILE A 105 -6.04 -6.76 -6.40
C ILE A 105 -5.01 -6.20 -7.38
N LYS A 106 -3.81 -5.82 -6.92
CA LYS A 106 -2.75 -5.32 -7.81
C LYS A 106 -2.26 -6.40 -8.77
N TYR A 107 -2.04 -7.63 -8.30
CA TYR A 107 -1.66 -8.73 -9.18
C TYR A 107 -2.74 -9.06 -10.19
N ALA A 108 -3.99 -9.15 -9.74
CA ALA A 108 -5.12 -9.43 -10.61
C ALA A 108 -5.26 -8.35 -11.70
N ALA A 109 -5.18 -7.08 -11.34
CA ALA A 109 -5.24 -5.97 -12.29
C ALA A 109 -4.12 -6.04 -13.34
N ASN A 110 -2.88 -6.27 -12.90
CA ASN A 110 -1.74 -6.41 -13.81
C ASN A 110 -1.89 -7.63 -14.74
N ALA A 111 -2.37 -8.77 -14.21
CA ALA A 111 -2.60 -9.98 -14.99
C ALA A 111 -3.71 -9.78 -16.03
N MET A 112 -4.84 -9.16 -15.67
CA MET A 112 -5.92 -8.86 -16.60
C MET A 112 -5.47 -7.92 -17.73
N LEU A 113 -4.68 -6.89 -17.40
CA LEU A 113 -4.09 -5.99 -18.41
C LEU A 113 -3.15 -6.74 -19.35
N ALA A 114 -2.33 -7.66 -18.84
CA ALA A 114 -1.46 -8.49 -19.67
C ALA A 114 -2.29 -9.42 -20.59
N THR A 115 -3.31 -10.09 -20.07
CA THR A 115 -4.21 -10.94 -20.86
C THR A 115 -4.89 -10.16 -21.98
N LYS A 116 -5.35 -8.93 -21.72
CA LYS A 116 -5.94 -8.07 -22.76
C LYS A 116 -4.95 -7.76 -23.90
N LYS A 117 -3.64 -7.65 -23.62
CA LYS A 117 -2.61 -7.44 -24.65
C LYS A 117 -2.24 -8.71 -25.43
N ILE A 118 -2.60 -9.89 -24.92
CA ILE A 118 -2.32 -11.17 -25.58
C ILE A 118 -3.48 -11.56 -26.51
N ILE A 119 -4.71 -11.27 -26.09
CA ILE A 119 -5.93 -11.67 -26.82
C ILE A 119 -6.28 -10.69 -27.95
N TYR A 120 -5.77 -9.45 -27.89
CA TYR A 120 -5.94 -8.41 -28.91
C TYR A 120 -4.59 -7.98 -29.47
#